data_AF-A0A960U8P6-F1
#
_entry.id   AF-A0A960U8P6-F1
#
_cell.length_a   1.000
_cell.length_b   1.000
_cell.length_c   1.000
_cell.angle_alpha   90.00
_cell.angle_beta   90.00
_cell.angle_gamma   90.00
#
_symmetry.space_group_name_H-M   'P 1'
#
loop_
_entity.id
_entity.type
_entity.pdbx_description
1 polymer ?
#
loop_
_entity_poly.entity_id
_entity_poly.type
_entity_poly.pdbx_seq_one_letter_code
_entity_poly.pdbx_strand_id
1 'polypeptide(L)'
;MKKLFYILSLLFLFACSGSQTKPSMYLTQGPRTTMERIVDTFEMRLVDKAGISAIVLTFTDISGKVHPDGDLLAEKLSTELAKREKITILDRLVFQKKLEENSLDLKGGADLNKIKKIGKVLEVDYVVIGLMSSY
;
A
#
# COMPACT_ATOMS: atom_id res chain seq x y z
N MET A 1 3.94 26.98 58.22
CA MET A 1 3.16 27.71 57.19
C MET A 1 3.91 27.70 55.85
N LYS A 2 3.82 26.61 55.05
CA LYS A 2 4.42 26.53 53.69
C LYS A 2 3.66 25.54 52.77
N LYS A 3 2.33 25.55 52.81
CA LYS A 3 1.46 24.76 51.90
C LYS A 3 0.55 25.65 51.04
N LEU A 4 1.06 26.81 50.61
CA LEU A 4 0.25 27.82 49.92
C LEU A 4 0.93 28.41 48.66
N PHE A 5 1.74 27.62 47.94
CA PHE A 5 2.45 28.13 46.76
C PHE A 5 2.40 27.25 45.51
N TYR A 6 1.71 26.10 45.52
CA TYR A 6 1.67 25.19 44.37
C TYR A 6 0.34 25.19 43.60
N ILE A 7 -0.58 26.11 43.89
CA ILE A 7 -1.86 26.23 43.16
C ILE A 7 -1.80 27.29 42.04
N LEU A 8 -0.71 28.08 41.95
CA LEU A 8 -0.55 29.14 40.96
C LEU A 8 0.34 28.73 39.77
N SER A 9 0.23 27.48 39.30
CA SER A 9 0.86 27.00 38.06
C SER A 9 -0.13 26.30 37.11
N LEU A 10 -1.43 26.38 37.41
CA LEU A 10 -2.49 25.66 36.67
C LEU A 10 -3.32 26.55 35.74
N LEU A 11 -2.80 27.68 35.23
CA LEU A 11 -3.66 28.58 34.44
C LEU A 11 -2.99 29.37 33.31
N PHE A 12 -1.94 28.83 32.67
CA PHE A 12 -1.33 29.51 31.52
C PHE A 12 -0.80 28.58 30.41
N LEU A 13 -1.59 27.58 29.98
CA LEU A 13 -1.25 26.75 28.81
C LEU A 13 -2.42 26.44 27.87
N PHE A 14 -3.44 27.29 27.78
CA PHE A 14 -4.50 27.15 26.76
C PHE A 14 -4.78 28.46 26.05
N ALA A 15 -3.89 28.85 25.13
CA ALA A 15 -4.21 29.77 24.05
C ALA A 15 -3.14 29.73 22.94
N CYS A 16 -3.09 28.63 22.19
CA CYS A 16 -2.74 28.70 20.77
C CYS A 16 -3.20 27.42 20.05
N SER A 17 -4.52 27.20 20.00
CA SER A 17 -5.11 26.32 19.00
C SER A 17 -5.12 27.06 17.67
N GLY A 18 -3.94 27.18 17.07
CA GLY A 18 -3.81 27.46 15.64
C GLY A 18 -4.24 26.21 14.87
N SER A 19 -5.54 25.94 14.85
CA SER A 19 -6.12 24.97 13.92
C SER A 19 -5.96 25.57 12.52
N GLN A 20 -4.86 25.24 11.86
CA GLN A 20 -4.81 25.26 10.41
C GLN A 20 -5.81 24.21 9.93
N THR A 21 -7.08 24.63 9.79
CA THR A 21 -8.00 23.95 8.89
C THR A 21 -7.34 24.06 7.53
N LYS A 22 -6.62 23.01 7.12
CA LYS A 22 -6.26 22.82 5.72
C LYS A 22 -7.55 23.06 4.93
N PRO A 23 -7.60 24.02 4.00
CA PRO A 23 -8.77 24.17 3.16
C PRO A 23 -8.97 22.82 2.50
N SER A 24 -10.06 22.15 2.85
CA SER A 24 -10.55 20.98 2.13
C SER A 24 -10.94 21.52 0.76
N MET A 25 -9.96 21.55 -0.13
CA MET A 25 -10.18 21.74 -1.54
C MET A 25 -10.99 20.53 -1.95
N TYR A 26 -12.31 20.73 -2.07
CA TYR A 26 -13.18 19.79 -2.74
C TYR A 26 -12.65 19.67 -4.16
N LEU A 27 -11.76 18.70 -4.39
CA LEU A 27 -11.49 18.18 -5.71
C LEU A 27 -12.84 17.65 -6.16
N THR A 28 -13.48 18.36 -7.09
CA THR A 28 -14.56 17.83 -7.90
C THR A 28 -14.06 16.50 -8.45
N GLN A 29 -14.47 15.39 -7.85
CA GLN A 29 -14.01 14.07 -8.28
C GLN A 29 -14.57 13.87 -9.68
N GLY A 30 -13.70 14.02 -10.69
CA GLY A 30 -13.99 13.56 -12.03
C GLY A 30 -14.35 12.06 -12.01
N PRO A 31 -14.90 11.53 -13.10
CA PRO A 31 -15.21 10.11 -13.18
C PRO A 31 -13.97 9.28 -12.82
N ARG A 32 -14.10 8.41 -11.81
CA ARG A 32 -12.99 7.56 -11.34
C ARG A 32 -12.51 6.66 -12.46
N THR A 33 -11.20 6.56 -12.59
CA THR A 33 -10.55 5.63 -13.52
C THR A 33 -10.78 4.18 -13.09
N THR A 34 -10.61 3.24 -14.03
CA THR A 34 -10.68 1.81 -13.72
C THR A 34 -9.67 1.40 -12.65
N MET A 35 -8.48 2.00 -12.62
CA MET A 35 -7.45 1.68 -11.64
C MET A 35 -7.85 2.11 -10.22
N GLU A 36 -8.39 3.31 -10.07
CA GLU A 36 -8.87 3.81 -8.76
C GLU A 36 -9.96 2.90 -8.19
N ARG A 37 -10.86 2.38 -9.04
CA ARG A 37 -11.91 1.44 -8.63
C ARG A 37 -11.35 0.10 -8.16
N ILE A 38 -10.29 -0.40 -8.81
CA ILE A 38 -9.59 -1.63 -8.38
C ILE A 38 -8.98 -1.41 -7.00
N VAL A 39 -8.31 -0.27 -6.79
CA VAL A 39 -7.69 0.08 -5.51
C VAL A 39 -8.74 0.23 -4.40
N ASP A 40 -9.85 0.92 -4.67
CA ASP A 40 -10.94 1.06 -3.69
C ASP A 40 -11.52 -0.31 -3.29
N THR A 41 -11.73 -1.19 -4.28
CA THR A 41 -12.23 -2.55 -4.03
C THR A 41 -11.22 -3.39 -3.25
N PHE A 42 -9.94 -3.22 -3.52
CA PHE A 42 -8.87 -3.87 -2.80
C PHE A 42 -8.86 -3.43 -1.33
N GLU A 43 -8.84 -2.11 -1.09
CA GLU A 43 -8.84 -1.53 0.25
C GLU A 43 -10.05 -1.98 1.08
N MET A 44 -11.24 -2.05 0.48
CA MET A 44 -12.45 -2.55 1.14
C MET A 44 -12.38 -4.02 1.57
N ARG A 45 -11.53 -4.83 0.91
CA ARG A 45 -11.38 -6.27 1.20
C ARG A 45 -10.24 -6.57 2.16
N LEU A 46 -9.41 -5.58 2.46
CA LEU A 46 -8.39 -5.72 3.47
C LEU A 46 -9.06 -5.84 4.84
N VAL A 47 -8.49 -6.69 5.70
CA VAL A 47 -8.88 -6.74 7.12
C VAL A 47 -8.66 -5.35 7.70
N ASP A 48 -9.47 -4.93 8.69
CA ASP A 48 -9.30 -3.68 9.46
C ASP A 48 -8.04 -3.75 10.36
N LYS A 49 -6.90 -3.92 9.71
CA LYS A 49 -5.55 -3.87 10.26
C LYS A 49 -4.91 -2.61 9.69
N ALA A 50 -4.39 -1.76 10.57
CA ALA A 50 -3.56 -0.63 10.15
C ALA A 50 -2.15 -1.11 9.79
N GLY A 51 -1.52 -0.45 8.81
CA GLY A 51 -0.13 -0.71 8.45
C GLY A 51 0.06 -2.04 7.71
N ILE A 52 -0.78 -2.31 6.72
CA ILE A 52 -0.69 -3.51 5.89
C ILE A 52 0.50 -3.37 4.94
N SER A 53 1.42 -4.35 4.95
CA SER A 53 2.50 -4.40 3.97
C SER A 53 2.14 -5.28 2.78
N ALA A 54 2.39 -4.81 1.57
CA ALA A 54 2.12 -5.58 0.36
C ALA A 54 3.17 -5.35 -0.74
N ILE A 55 3.29 -6.33 -1.64
CA ILE A 55 4.05 -6.18 -2.90
C ILE A 55 3.14 -6.56 -4.07
N VAL A 56 3.27 -5.81 -5.17
CA VAL A 56 2.62 -6.13 -6.44
C VAL A 56 3.60 -6.84 -7.36
N LEU A 57 3.25 -8.04 -7.82
CA LEU A 57 4.06 -8.81 -8.76
C LEU A 57 3.76 -8.41 -10.21
N THR A 58 4.67 -8.71 -11.13
CA THR A 58 4.45 -8.53 -12.57
C THR A 58 3.21 -9.31 -13.00
N PHE A 59 2.32 -8.67 -13.75
CA PHE A 59 1.10 -9.33 -14.21
C PHE A 59 1.41 -10.34 -15.31
N THR A 60 0.71 -11.47 -15.25
CA THR A 60 0.89 -12.59 -16.17
C THR A 60 -0.42 -12.95 -16.85
N ASP A 61 -0.37 -13.77 -17.89
CA ASP A 61 -1.56 -14.45 -18.40
C ASP A 61 -1.95 -15.65 -17.53
N ILE A 62 -3.07 -16.29 -17.88
CA ILE A 62 -3.56 -17.49 -17.18
C ILE A 62 -2.59 -18.68 -17.27
N SER A 63 -1.65 -18.67 -18.21
CA SER A 63 -0.59 -19.67 -18.37
C SER A 63 0.67 -19.30 -17.56
N GLY A 64 0.66 -18.16 -16.85
CA GLY A 64 1.77 -17.67 -16.04
C GLY A 64 2.88 -16.98 -16.85
N LYS A 65 2.67 -16.73 -18.15
CA LYS A 65 3.61 -15.97 -18.98
C LYS A 65 3.43 -14.48 -18.72
N VAL A 66 4.52 -13.74 -18.62
CA VAL A 66 4.49 -12.29 -18.44
C VAL A 66 3.75 -11.64 -19.62
N HIS A 67 2.75 -10.82 -19.31
CA HIS A 67 2.03 -10.03 -20.30
C HIS A 67 2.90 -8.85 -20.76
N PRO A 68 2.84 -8.41 -22.05
CA PRO A 68 3.64 -7.27 -22.53
C PRO A 68 3.51 -5.99 -21.68
N ASP A 69 2.30 -5.69 -21.23
CA ASP A 69 2.01 -4.54 -20.36
C ASP A 69 2.10 -4.85 -18.86
N GLY A 70 2.54 -6.06 -18.49
CA GLY A 70 2.39 -6.58 -17.14
C GLY A 70 3.20 -5.82 -16.09
N ASP A 71 4.41 -5.38 -16.44
CA ASP A 71 5.23 -4.54 -15.56
C ASP A 71 4.65 -3.14 -15.42
N LEU A 72 4.21 -2.52 -16.52
CA LEU A 72 3.61 -1.19 -16.50
C LEU A 72 2.34 -1.15 -15.65
N LEU A 73 1.48 -2.17 -15.74
CA LEU A 73 0.25 -2.24 -14.97
C LEU A 73 0.52 -2.54 -13.49
N ALA A 74 1.51 -3.39 -13.19
CA ALA A 74 1.96 -3.60 -11.82
C ALA A 74 2.46 -2.30 -11.19
N GLU A 75 3.26 -1.51 -11.90
CA GLU A 75 3.74 -0.20 -11.42
C GLU A 75 2.62 0.82 -11.21
N LYS A 76 1.67 0.90 -12.16
CA LYS A 76 0.50 1.77 -12.00
C LYS A 76 -0.32 1.38 -10.77
N LEU A 77 -0.57 0.09 -10.57
CA LEU A 77 -1.31 -0.38 -9.40
C LEU A 77 -0.54 -0.09 -8.10
N SER A 78 0.77 -0.37 -8.06
CA SER A 78 1.64 -0.02 -6.93
C SER A 78 1.57 1.46 -6.58
N THR A 79 1.62 2.33 -7.60
CA THR A 79 1.54 3.78 -7.43
C THR A 79 0.20 4.20 -6.83
N GLU A 80 -0.92 3.67 -7.33
CA GLU A 80 -2.25 4.02 -6.80
C GLU A 80 -2.49 3.44 -5.39
N LEU A 81 -1.96 2.26 -5.09
CA LEU A 81 -2.02 1.67 -3.74
C LEU A 81 -1.14 2.44 -2.74
N ALA A 82 0.03 2.92 -3.15
CA ALA A 82 0.93 3.69 -2.29
C ALA A 82 0.34 5.04 -1.84
N LYS A 83 -0.69 5.55 -2.53
CA LYS A 83 -1.44 6.73 -2.09
C LYS A 83 -2.36 6.46 -0.91
N ARG A 84 -2.55 5.20 -0.51
CA ARG A 84 -3.46 4.80 0.56
C ARG A 84 -2.71 4.73 1.89
N GLU A 85 -3.16 5.51 2.87
CA GLU A 85 -2.49 5.62 4.18
C GLU A 85 -2.41 4.29 4.94
N LYS A 86 -3.33 3.35 4.70
CA LYS A 86 -3.37 2.05 5.37
C LYS A 86 -2.41 1.01 4.79
N ILE A 87 -1.85 1.26 3.60
CA ILE A 87 -1.12 0.26 2.81
C ILE A 87 0.31 0.74 2.54
N THR A 88 1.28 -0.01 3.02
CA THR A 88 2.70 0.15 2.67
C THR A 88 3.01 -0.76 1.50
N ILE A 89 3.22 -0.19 0.31
CA ILE A 89 3.65 -0.93 -0.88
C ILE A 89 5.17 -0.99 -0.93
N LEU A 90 5.71 -2.21 -1.02
CA LEU A 90 7.14 -2.42 -1.24
C LEU A 90 7.54 -2.06 -2.68
N ASP A 91 8.65 -1.36 -2.81
CA ASP A 91 9.27 -1.05 -4.11
C ASP A 91 9.85 -2.32 -4.75
N ARG A 92 9.35 -2.66 -5.93
CA ARG A 92 9.72 -3.89 -6.65
C ARG A 92 11.21 -3.97 -6.95
N LEU A 93 11.84 -2.87 -7.35
CA LEU A 93 13.25 -2.84 -7.72
C LEU A 93 14.16 -3.04 -6.50
N VAL A 94 13.77 -2.47 -5.36
CA VAL A 94 14.52 -2.62 -4.10
C VAL A 94 14.54 -4.08 -3.64
N PHE A 95 13.41 -4.78 -3.77
CA PHE A 95 13.27 -6.15 -3.27
C PHE A 95 13.60 -7.24 -4.30
N GLN A 96 13.84 -6.88 -5.56
CA GLN A 96 14.21 -7.83 -6.60
C GLN A 96 15.45 -8.65 -6.22
N LYS A 97 16.50 -8.00 -5.75
CA LYS A 97 17.75 -8.68 -5.34
C LYS A 97 17.51 -9.71 -4.23
N LYS A 98 16.69 -9.36 -3.22
CA LYS A 98 16.35 -10.24 -2.10
C LYS A 98 15.60 -11.50 -2.59
N LEU A 99 14.76 -11.36 -3.62
CA LEU A 99 14.09 -12.48 -4.26
C LEU A 99 15.08 -13.36 -5.03
N GLU A 100 15.95 -12.77 -5.84
CA GLU A 100 16.95 -13.49 -6.63
C GLU A 100 17.88 -14.34 -5.77
N GLU A 101 18.34 -13.79 -4.63
CA GLU A 101 19.15 -14.51 -3.62
C GLU A 101 18.44 -15.76 -3.06
N ASN A 102 17.10 -15.79 -3.11
CA ASN A 102 16.26 -16.91 -2.68
C ASN A 102 15.74 -17.79 -3.84
N SER A 103 16.31 -17.60 -5.04
CA SER A 103 15.89 -18.22 -6.30
C SER A 103 14.43 -17.94 -6.65
N LEU A 104 13.99 -16.71 -6.36
CA LEU A 104 12.67 -16.18 -6.68
C LEU A 104 12.79 -15.00 -7.64
N ASP A 105 11.67 -14.58 -8.19
CA ASP A 105 11.57 -13.41 -9.08
C ASP A 105 10.24 -12.68 -8.83
N LEU A 106 10.07 -11.54 -9.51
CA LEU A 106 8.87 -10.71 -9.41
C LEU A 106 7.69 -11.22 -10.26
N LYS A 107 7.80 -12.36 -10.96
CA LYS A 107 6.75 -12.82 -11.88
C LYS A 107 5.61 -13.46 -11.10
N GLY A 108 4.43 -12.85 -11.14
CA GLY A 108 3.21 -13.29 -10.48
C GLY A 108 2.49 -14.39 -11.27
N GLY A 109 3.15 -15.52 -11.51
CA GLY A 109 2.55 -16.68 -12.16
C GLY A 109 1.58 -17.45 -11.25
N ALA A 110 0.94 -18.50 -11.78
CA ALA A 110 -0.08 -19.28 -11.06
C ALA A 110 0.46 -20.24 -9.97
N ASP A 111 1.76 -20.26 -9.70
CA ASP A 111 2.36 -21.11 -8.67
C ASP A 111 2.18 -20.50 -7.27
N LEU A 112 1.17 -20.99 -6.56
CA LEU A 112 0.86 -20.57 -5.20
C LEU A 112 1.98 -20.87 -4.19
N ASN A 113 2.80 -21.91 -4.40
CA ASN A 113 3.92 -22.21 -3.51
C ASN A 113 5.01 -21.14 -3.65
N LYS A 114 5.31 -20.75 -4.89
CA LYS A 114 6.24 -19.64 -5.19
C LYS A 114 5.74 -18.33 -4.58
N ILE A 115 4.46 -17.98 -4.79
CA ILE A 115 3.84 -16.76 -4.23
C ILE A 115 3.93 -16.76 -2.69
N LYS A 116 3.62 -17.89 -2.05
CA LYS A 116 3.73 -18.02 -0.59
C LYS A 116 5.17 -17.86 -0.10
N LYS A 117 6.14 -18.39 -0.83
CA LYS A 117 7.56 -18.22 -0.50
C LYS A 117 8.00 -16.76 -0.65
N ILE A 118 7.54 -16.06 -1.69
CA ILE A 118 7.77 -14.62 -1.88
C ILE A 118 7.24 -13.83 -0.67
N GLY A 119 5.99 -14.07 -0.27
CA GLY A 119 5.40 -13.39 0.89
C GLY A 119 6.21 -13.56 2.17
N LYS A 120 6.73 -14.77 2.41
CA LYS A 120 7.60 -15.07 3.56
C LYS A 120 8.97 -14.40 3.47
N VAL A 121 9.64 -14.47 2.32
CA VAL A 121 10.98 -13.88 2.12
C VAL A 121 10.93 -12.36 2.25
N LEU A 122 9.85 -11.74 1.78
CA LEU A 122 9.67 -10.30 1.84
C LEU A 122 9.00 -9.80 3.13
N GLU A 123 8.51 -10.72 3.97
CA GLU A 123 7.82 -10.41 5.23
C GLU A 123 6.62 -9.47 5.02
N VAL A 124 5.85 -9.72 3.96
CA VAL A 124 4.64 -8.94 3.63
C VAL A 124 3.37 -9.62 4.10
N ASP A 125 2.37 -8.82 4.45
CA ASP A 125 1.02 -9.32 4.77
C ASP A 125 0.31 -9.84 3.51
N TYR A 126 0.48 -9.17 2.37
CA TYR A 126 -0.17 -9.54 1.11
C TYR A 126 0.80 -9.55 -0.08
N VAL A 127 0.57 -10.50 -0.98
CA VAL A 127 1.19 -10.53 -2.32
C VAL A 127 0.08 -10.33 -3.33
N VAL A 128 0.15 -9.24 -4.09
CA VAL A 128 -0.83 -8.90 -5.11
C VAL A 128 -0.36 -9.47 -6.44
N ILE A 129 -1.21 -10.30 -7.05
CA ILE A 129 -1.00 -10.86 -8.39
C ILE A 129 -2.06 -10.33 -9.33
N GLY A 130 -1.68 -10.07 -10.58
CA GLY A 130 -2.62 -9.68 -11.64
C GLY A 130 -2.57 -10.70 -12.78
N LEU A 131 -3.75 -11.13 -13.22
CA LEU A 131 -3.92 -11.99 -14.38
C LEU A 131 -4.55 -11.20 -15.52
N MET A 132 -3.98 -11.31 -16.71
CA MET A 132 -4.40 -10.61 -17.92
C MET A 132 -4.74 -11.63 -18.99
N SER A 133 -6.01 -11.67 -19.40
CA SER A 133 -6.45 -12.47 -20.55
C SER A 133 -6.81 -11.54 -21.71
N SER A 134 -6.31 -11.85 -22.91
CA SER A 134 -6.88 -11.31 -24.13
C SER A 134 -8.28 -11.93 -24.31
N TYR A 135 -9.31 -11.09 -24.36
CA TYR A 135 -10.65 -11.49 -24.79
C TYR A 135 -10.77 -11.40 -26.31
#